data_AF-A0A6Y1QKN8-F1
#
_entry.id   AF-A0A6Y1QKN8-F1
#
_cell.length_a   1.000
_cell.length_b   1.000
_cell.length_c   1.000
_cell.angle_alpha   90.00
_cell.angle_beta   90.00
_cell.angle_gamma   90.00
#
_symmetry.space_group_name_H-M   'P 1'
#
loop_
_entity.id
_entity.type
_entity.pdbx_description
1 polymer ?
#
loop_
_entity_poly.entity_id
_entity_poly.type
_entity_poly.pdbx_seq_one_letter_code
_entity_poly.pdbx_strand_id
1 'polypeptide(L)' 'MDHEKVAASLAELGNSHRLSVFRFLVKAGHDGASVGDIQKGLGIPAS' A
#
# COMPACT_ATOMS: atom_id res chain seq x y z
N MET A 1 13.38 -3.40 15.23
CA MET A 1 12.47 -4.34 14.53
C MET A 1 13.27 -5.59 14.25
N ASP A 2 12.76 -6.77 14.60
CA ASP A 2 13.47 -8.03 14.37
C ASP A 2 13.53 -8.36 12.87
N HIS A 3 14.61 -8.98 12.39
CA HIS A 3 14.79 -9.28 10.96
C HIS A 3 13.68 -10.16 10.39
N GLU A 4 13.16 -11.11 11.17
CA GLU A 4 12.06 -11.98 10.73
C GLU A 4 10.76 -11.17 10.52
N LYS A 5 10.52 -10.17 11.37
CA LYS A 5 9.36 -9.29 11.22
C LYS A 5 9.48 -8.39 9.99
N VAL A 6 10.69 -7.93 9.69
CA VAL A 6 10.95 -7.13 8.47
C VAL A 6 10.76 -8.01 7.24
N ALA A 7 11.32 -9.22 7.22
CA ALA A 7 11.18 -10.16 6.12
C ALA A 7 9.71 -10.50 5.84
N ALA A 8 8.93 -10.80 6.89
CA ALA A 8 7.49 -11.04 6.77
C ALA A 8 6.74 -9.81 6.21
N SER A 9 7.06 -8.61 6.68
CA SER A 9 6.43 -7.37 6.20
C SER A 9 6.73 -7.11 4.72
N LEU A 10 7.96 -7.37 4.28
CA LEU A 10 8.36 -7.24 2.88
C LEU A 10 7.71 -8.31 2.00
N ALA A 11 7.52 -9.53 2.51
CA ALA A 11 6.82 -10.60 1.79
C ALA A 11 5.36 -10.23 1.48
N GLU A 12 4.65 -9.57 2.40
CA GLU A 12 3.27 -9.11 2.17
C GLU A 12 3.16 -8.06 1.04
N LEU A 13 4.25 -7.32 0.78
CA LEU A 13 4.36 -6.35 -0.31
C LEU A 13 4.76 -6.99 -1.66
N GLY A 14 4.95 -8.32 -1.72
CA GLY A 14 5.26 -9.03 -2.96
C GLY A 14 4.14 -8.98 -4.01
N ASN A 15 2.91 -8.63 -3.63
CA ASN A 15 1.79 -8.42 -4.55
C ASN A 15 1.79 -7.00 -5.14
N SER A 16 1.76 -6.88 -6.47
CA SER A 16 1.83 -5.59 -7.19
C SER A 16 0.76 -4.57 -6.76
N HIS A 17 -0.47 -5.02 -6.47
CA HIS A 17 -1.54 -4.13 -6.00
C HIS A 17 -1.25 -3.63 -4.58
N ARG A 18 -0.86 -4.53 -3.66
CA ARG A 18 -0.51 -4.15 -2.28
C ARG A 18 0.66 -3.18 -2.23
N LEU A 19 1.70 -3.42 -3.04
CA LEU A 19 2.84 -2.52 -3.16
C LEU A 19 2.42 -1.14 -3.69
N SER A 20 1.53 -1.11 -4.69
CA SER A 20 1.01 0.13 -5.26
C SER A 20 0.21 0.95 -4.25
N VAL A 21 -0.65 0.30 -3.46
CA VAL A 21 -1.41 0.92 -2.37
C VAL A 21 -0.48 1.44 -1.28
N PHE A 22 0.48 0.62 -0.83
CA PHE A 22 1.49 1.03 0.15
C PHE A 22 2.23 2.27 -0.32
N ARG A 23 2.75 2.27 -1.55
CA ARG A 23 3.47 3.42 -2.12
C ARG A 23 2.58 4.66 -2.28
N PHE A 24 1.29 4.48 -2.58
CA PHE A 24 0.34 5.58 -2.64
C PHE A 24 0.16 6.22 -1.27
N LEU A 25 -0.05 5.42 -0.22
CA LEU A 25 -0.20 5.90 1.16
C LEU A 25 1.06 6.59 1.68
N VAL A 26 2.25 6.07 1.36
CA VAL A 26 3.54 6.72 1.69
C VAL A 26 3.62 8.13 1.10
N LYS A 27 3.12 8.33 -0.12
CA LYS A 27 3.08 9.66 -0.77
C LYS A 27 1.99 10.57 -0.20
N ALA A 28 0.85 10.01 0.21
CA ALA A 28 -0.23 10.75 0.83
C ALA A 28 0.18 11.32 2.21
N GLY A 29 1.17 10.70 2.85
CA GLY A 29 1.74 11.21 4.09
C GLY A 29 0.77 11.05 5.27
N HIS A 30 0.91 11.91 6.28
CA HIS A 30 0.13 11.81 7.52
C HIS A 30 -1.36 12.13 7.35
N ASP A 31 -1.73 12.87 6.31
CA ASP A 31 -3.13 13.15 5.99
C ASP A 31 -3.85 11.89 5.50
N GLY A 32 -3.09 10.89 5.05
CA GLY A 32 -3.62 9.63 4.53
C GLY A 32 -4.42 9.83 3.25
N ALA A 33 -5.20 8.82 2.89
CA ALA A 33 -6.09 8.88 1.74
C ALA A 33 -7.32 8.00 1.97
N SER A 34 -8.45 8.40 1.40
CA SER A 34 -9.64 7.56 1.40
C SER A 34 -9.46 6.39 0.42
N VAL A 35 -10.26 5.33 0.59
CA VAL A 35 -10.28 4.20 -0.35
C VAL A 35 -10.62 4.65 -1.77
N GLY A 36 -11.54 5.61 -1.92
CA GLY A 36 -11.91 6.18 -3.21
C GLY A 36 -10.76 6.91 -3.89
N ASP A 37 -9.95 7.66 -3.13
CA ASP A 37 -8.76 8.35 -3.66
C ASP A 37 -7.70 7.36 -4.13
N ILE A 38 -7.48 6.28 -3.38
CA ILE A 38 -6.54 5.22 -3.73
C ILE A 38 -7.01 4.50 -5.00
N GLN A 39 -8.30 4.15 -5.09
CA GLN A 39 -8.89 3.50 -6.27
C GLN A 39 -8.77 4.37 -7.51
N LYS A 40 -9.11 5.66 -7.39
CA LYS A 40 -8.98 6.64 -8.48
C LYS A 40 -7.52 6.84 -8.89
N GLY A 41 -6.62 6.95 -7.92
CA GLY A 41 -5.19 7.17 -8.15
C GLY A 41 -4.46 5.97 -8.75
N LEU A 42 -4.93 4.75 -8.49
CA LEU A 42 -4.33 3.51 -8.98
C LEU A 42 -5.13 2.83 -10.12
N GLY A 43 -6.31 3.35 -10.47
CA GLY A 43 -7.19 2.76 -11.49
C GLY A 43 -7.73 1.38 -11.09
N ILE A 44 -7.87 1.11 -9.79
CA ILE A 44 -8.32 -0.20 -9.27
C ILE A 44 -9.85 -0.17 -9.14
N PRO A 45 -10.58 -1.14 -9.72
CA PRO A 45 -12.02 -1.21 -9.57
C PRO A 45 -12.42 -1.47 -8.11
N ALA A 46 -13.61 -0.98 -7.72
CA ALA A 46 -14.26 -1.44 -6.51
C ALA A 46 -14.73 -2.89 -6.75
N SER A 47 -14.10 -3.84 -6.07
CA SER A 47 -14.48 -5.25 -6.03
C SER A 47 -15.75 -5.47 -5.23
#